data_AF-A0AA38CE80-F1
#
_entry.id   AF-A0AA38CE80-F1
#
_cell.length_a   1.000
_cell.length_b   1.000
_cell.length_c   1.000
_cell.angle_alpha   90.00
_cell.angle_beta   90.00
_cell.angle_gamma   90.00
#
_symmetry.space_group_name_H-M   'P 1'
#
loop_
_entity.id
_entity.type
_entity.pdbx_description
1 polymer ?
#
loop_
_entity_poly.entity_id
_entity_poly.type
_entity_poly.pdbx_seq_one_letter_code
_entity_poly.pdbx_strand_id
1 'polypeptide(L)'
;MRTNKLPKGLVTLGFIFNPNDQFHKEKANIQVKREDSEPIPVGEGKTLQIGKVATEQEKSDFIQLYQEFPNVFTWSYEYLRGFNPNLAQHTIELDPDAKPI
;
A
#
# COMPACT_ATOMS: atom_id res chain seq x y z
N MET A 1 -2.52 37.40 34.46
CA MET A 1 -2.85 36.68 33.21
C MET A 1 -1.57 36.04 32.70
N ARG A 2 -1.46 34.70 32.73
CA ARG A 2 -0.24 33.98 32.30
C ARG A 2 -0.26 33.86 30.78
N THR A 3 0.75 34.40 30.10
CA THR A 3 0.90 34.27 28.65
C THR A 3 1.46 32.89 28.35
N ASN A 4 0.61 32.00 27.85
CA ASN A 4 1.04 30.71 27.31
C ASN A 4 1.75 30.95 25.99
N LYS A 5 3.05 31.23 26.06
CA LYS A 5 3.91 31.25 24.87
C LYS A 5 4.14 29.82 24.44
N LEU A 6 3.90 29.53 23.17
CA LEU A 6 4.19 28.21 22.60
C LEU A 6 5.67 27.87 22.83
N PRO A 7 6.00 26.65 23.30
CA PRO A 7 7.38 26.23 23.46
C PRO A 7 8.11 26.30 22.13
N LYS A 8 9.39 26.68 22.16
CA LYS A 8 10.22 26.74 20.96
C LYS A 8 10.28 25.35 20.33
N GLY A 9 9.91 25.25 19.05
CA GLY A 9 9.88 23.97 18.32
C GLY A 9 8.49 23.35 18.16
N LEU A 10 7.46 23.84 18.87
CA LEU A 10 6.08 23.48 18.55
C LEU A 10 5.55 24.32 17.39
N VAL A 11 5.22 23.65 16.30
CA VAL A 11 4.47 24.19 15.16
C VAL A 11 2.97 24.00 15.38
N THR A 12 2.16 24.95 14.93
CA THR A 12 0.70 24.86 15.04
C THR A 12 0.13 23.95 13.96
N LEU A 13 -0.99 23.30 14.24
CA LEU A 13 -1.65 22.43 13.26
C LEU A 13 -2.00 23.17 11.96
N GLY A 14 -2.39 24.46 12.02
CA GLY A 14 -2.64 25.26 10.81
C GLY A 14 -1.39 25.57 9.97
N PHE A 15 -0.19 25.40 10.52
CA PHE A 15 1.07 25.47 9.77
C PHE A 15 1.37 24.13 9.07
N ILE A 16 1.02 23.00 9.69
CA ILE A 16 1.23 21.65 9.13
C ILE A 16 0.15 21.29 8.11
N PHE A 17 -1.11 21.64 8.40
CA PHE A 17 -2.28 21.39 7.57
C PHE A 17 -2.82 22.72 7.09
N ASN A 18 -2.13 23.31 6.12
CA ASN A 18 -2.61 24.53 5.50
C ASN A 18 -3.90 24.20 4.71
N PRO A 19 -5.04 24.87 4.96
CA PRO A 19 -6.26 24.65 4.18
C PRO A 19 -6.09 24.97 2.69
N ASN A 20 -5.06 25.76 2.36
CA ASN A 20 -4.65 26.07 1.00
C ASN A 20 -3.53 25.15 0.47
N ASP A 21 -3.08 24.14 1.23
CA ASP A 21 -2.26 23.06 0.68
C ASP A 21 -3.12 22.29 -0.31
N GLN A 22 -2.98 22.65 -1.57
CA GLN A 22 -3.39 21.77 -2.65
C GLN A 22 -2.49 20.55 -2.53
N PHE A 23 -3.10 19.38 -2.32
CA PHE A 23 -2.46 18.11 -2.62
C PHE A 23 -1.98 18.22 -4.07
N HIS A 24 -0.71 18.56 -4.24
CA HIS A 24 -0.06 18.44 -5.51
C HIS A 24 0.00 16.93 -5.72
N LYS A 25 -0.99 16.41 -6.45
CA LYS A 25 -0.86 15.17 -7.19
C LYS A 25 0.17 15.44 -8.28
N GLU A 26 1.38 15.78 -7.88
CA GLU A 26 2.52 15.47 -8.70
C GLU A 26 2.43 13.97 -8.81
N LYS A 27 1.85 13.51 -9.93
CA LYS A 27 1.88 12.11 -10.29
C LYS A 27 3.37 11.84 -10.37
N ALA A 28 3.94 11.32 -9.29
CA ALA A 28 5.29 10.82 -9.31
C ALA A 28 5.38 10.03 -10.61
N ASN A 29 6.23 10.47 -11.52
CA ASN A 29 6.49 9.72 -12.73
C ASN A 29 7.32 8.53 -12.26
N ILE A 30 6.63 7.57 -11.65
CA ILE A 30 7.17 6.28 -11.27
C ILE A 30 7.43 5.63 -12.62
N GLN A 31 8.62 5.88 -13.15
CA GLN A 31 9.17 5.03 -14.18
C GLN A 31 9.35 3.69 -13.50
N VAL A 32 8.36 2.81 -13.66
CA VAL A 32 8.48 1.41 -13.31
C VAL A 32 9.64 0.92 -14.16
N LYS A 33 10.82 0.82 -13.54
CA LYS A 33 11.96 0.16 -14.14
C LYS A 33 11.47 -1.26 -14.34
N ARG A 34 11.12 -1.61 -15.58
CA ARG A 34 10.69 -2.96 -15.90
C ARG A 34 11.89 -3.84 -15.62
N GLU A 35 11.86 -4.55 -14.50
CA GLU A 35 12.88 -5.53 -14.21
C GLU A 35 12.89 -6.53 -15.37
N ASP A 36 14.09 -6.82 -15.86
CA ASP A 36 14.33 -7.80 -16.91
C ASP A 36 13.80 -9.15 -16.43
N SER A 37 12.62 -9.51 -16.90
CA SER A 37 11.90 -10.74 -16.54
C SER A 37 11.49 -11.49 -17.80
N GLU A 38 11.26 -12.79 -17.62
CA GLU A 38 10.84 -13.70 -18.67
C GLU A 38 9.57 -14.46 -18.26
N PRO A 39 8.65 -14.69 -19.22
CA PRO A 39 7.44 -15.47 -18.98
C PRO A 39 7.74 -16.96 -19.00
N ILE A 40 7.47 -17.65 -17.91
CA ILE A 40 7.62 -19.11 -17.78
C ILE A 40 6.22 -19.74 -17.66
N PRO A 41 5.88 -20.73 -18.52
CA PRO A 41 4.58 -21.40 -18.47
C PRO A 41 4.49 -22.31 -17.24
N VAL A 42 3.40 -22.15 -16.46
CA VAL A 42 3.18 -22.92 -15.21
C VAL A 42 2.02 -23.91 -15.28
N GLY A 43 1.26 -23.90 -16.39
CA GLY A 43 0.09 -24.76 -16.62
C GLY A 43 -1.20 -23.96 -16.88
N GLU A 44 -2.22 -24.60 -17.47
CA GLU A 44 -3.57 -24.03 -17.71
C GLU A 44 -3.59 -22.66 -18.42
N GLY A 45 -2.58 -22.36 -19.24
CA GLY A 45 -2.46 -21.05 -19.91
C GLY A 45 -1.99 -19.91 -18.99
N LYS A 46 -1.54 -20.21 -17.77
CA LYS A 46 -0.94 -19.26 -16.82
C LYS A 46 0.57 -19.16 -17.05
N THR A 47 1.10 -17.95 -16.92
CA THR A 47 2.54 -17.67 -17.02
C THR A 47 3.01 -16.91 -15.78
N LEU A 48 4.18 -17.30 -15.26
CA LEU A 48 4.89 -16.59 -14.20
C LEU A 48 5.95 -15.69 -14.82
N GLN A 49 6.03 -14.44 -14.37
CA GLN A 49 7.13 -13.54 -14.72
C GLN A 49 8.25 -13.75 -13.71
N ILE A 50 9.38 -14.30 -14.13
CA ILE A 50 10.55 -14.51 -13.28
C ILE A 50 11.69 -13.62 -13.79
N GLY A 51 12.43 -12.98 -12.88
CA GLY A 51 13.57 -12.15 -13.25
C GLY A 51 14.63 -12.98 -13.99
N LYS A 52 15.18 -12.46 -15.09
CA LYS A 52 16.23 -13.11 -15.90
C LYS A 52 17.53 -13.36 -15.13
N VAL A 53 17.70 -12.67 -14.00
CA VAL A 53 18.84 -12.83 -13.08
C VAL A 53 18.73 -14.12 -12.27
N ALA A 54 17.52 -14.69 -12.14
CA ALA A 54 17.30 -15.91 -11.37
C ALA A 54 18.02 -17.11 -12.02
N THR A 55 18.64 -17.93 -11.17
CA THR A 55 19.23 -19.20 -11.54
C THR A 55 18.17 -20.24 -11.89
N GLU A 56 18.55 -21.28 -12.63
CA GLU A 56 17.62 -22.37 -12.98
C GLU A 56 17.04 -23.09 -11.75
N GLN A 57 17.81 -23.18 -10.67
CA GLN A 57 17.32 -23.72 -9.40
C GLN A 57 16.22 -22.82 -8.81
N GLU A 58 16.48 -21.51 -8.71
CA GLU A 58 15.49 -20.56 -8.20
C GLU A 58 14.21 -20.56 -9.04
N LYS A 59 14.32 -20.63 -10.37
CA LYS A 59 13.16 -20.77 -11.26
C LYS A 59 12.33 -22.01 -10.93
N SER A 60 12.98 -23.15 -10.74
CA SER A 60 12.31 -24.39 -10.33
C SER A 60 11.62 -24.26 -8.98
N ASP A 61 12.30 -23.66 -8.00
CA ASP A 61 11.77 -23.45 -6.65
C ASP A 61 10.54 -22.52 -6.67
N PHE A 62 10.57 -21.46 -7.48
CA PHE A 62 9.42 -20.56 -7.66
C PHE A 62 8.23 -21.23 -8.32
N ILE A 63 8.47 -22.08 -9.34
CA ILE A 63 7.41 -22.87 -9.98
C ILE A 63 6.78 -23.83 -8.97
N GLN A 64 7.60 -24.52 -8.18
CA GLN A 64 7.14 -25.43 -7.14
C GLN A 64 6.30 -24.68 -6.08
N LEU A 65 6.81 -23.54 -5.60
CA LEU A 65 6.10 -22.70 -4.62
C LEU A 65 4.74 -22.25 -5.14
N TYR A 66 4.67 -21.83 -6.41
CA TYR A 66 3.41 -21.43 -7.04
C TYR A 66 2.39 -22.57 -7.11
N GLN A 67 2.86 -23.77 -7.44
CA GLN A 67 2.01 -24.97 -7.51
C GLN A 67 1.58 -25.48 -6.13
N GLU A 68 2.40 -25.30 -5.10
CA GLU A 68 2.11 -25.69 -3.72
C GLU A 68 1.08 -24.74 -3.07
N PHE A 69 1.13 -23.44 -3.40
CA PHE A 69 0.28 -22.42 -2.79
C PHE A 69 -0.59 -21.65 -3.81
N PRO A 70 -1.42 -22.34 -4.63
CA PRO A 70 -2.21 -21.68 -5.67
C PRO A 70 -3.14 -20.62 -5.09
N ASN A 71 -3.73 -20.87 -3.91
CA ASN A 71 -4.68 -19.96 -3.26
C ASN A 71 -4.04 -18.67 -2.70
N VAL A 72 -2.73 -18.66 -2.47
CA VAL A 72 -2.00 -17.49 -1.94
C VAL A 72 -1.67 -16.52 -3.08
N PHE A 73 -1.35 -17.05 -4.26
CA PHE A 73 -1.02 -16.25 -5.44
C PHE A 73 -2.23 -15.91 -6.32
N THR A 74 -3.43 -16.41 -6.00
CA THR A 74 -4.69 -16.08 -6.69
C THR A 74 -5.39 -14.83 -6.15
N TRP A 75 -4.72 -14.01 -5.35
CA TRP A 75 -5.31 -12.78 -4.82
C TRP A 75 -5.44 -11.78 -5.96
N SER A 76 -6.60 -11.76 -6.61
CA SER A 76 -6.93 -10.63 -7.46
C SER A 76 -7.03 -9.40 -6.55
N TYR A 77 -6.56 -8.26 -7.06
CA TYR A 77 -6.68 -6.99 -6.35
C TYR A 77 -8.14 -6.67 -5.95
N GLU A 78 -9.11 -7.27 -6.64
CA GLU A 78 -10.53 -7.15 -6.32
C GLU A 78 -10.92 -7.89 -5.03
N TYR A 79 -10.25 -9.00 -4.69
CA TYR A 79 -10.41 -9.66 -3.39
C TYR A 79 -9.77 -8.88 -2.25
N LEU A 80 -8.70 -8.12 -2.51
CA LEU A 80 -8.10 -7.19 -1.54
C LEU A 80 -8.97 -5.95 -1.31
N ARG A 81 -9.73 -5.50 -2.33
CA ARG A 81 -10.74 -4.44 -2.18
C ARG A 81 -12.02 -4.92 -1.47
N GLY A 82 -12.04 -6.18 -1.04
CA GLY A 82 -13.21 -6.87 -0.50
C GLY A 82 -13.41 -6.80 1.02
N PHE A 83 -12.75 -5.91 1.76
CA PHE A 83 -13.32 -5.56 3.06
C PHE A 83 -14.50 -4.64 2.82
N ASN A 84 -15.71 -5.14 3.07
CA ASN A 84 -16.90 -4.30 3.15
C ASN A 84 -16.55 -3.13 4.08
N PRO A 85 -16.65 -1.86 3.63
CA PRO A 85 -16.33 -0.72 4.48
C PRO A 85 -17.19 -0.70 5.77
N ASN A 86 -18.38 -1.31 5.75
CA ASN A 86 -19.19 -1.50 6.96
C ASN A 86 -18.62 -2.55 7.94
N LEU A 87 -17.73 -3.43 7.48
CA LEU A 87 -17.09 -4.48 8.28
C LEU A 87 -15.74 -4.00 8.86
N ALA A 88 -15.09 -3.03 8.20
CA ALA A 88 -13.79 -2.48 8.59
C ALA A 88 -13.87 -1.02 9.05
N GLN A 89 -15.07 -0.49 9.31
CA GLN A 89 -15.24 0.83 9.91
C GLN A 89 -15.22 0.69 11.44
N HIS A 90 -14.10 1.04 12.05
CA HIS A 90 -14.08 1.33 13.49
C HIS A 90 -14.68 2.72 13.70
N THR A 91 -15.93 2.76 14.15
CA THR A 91 -16.52 4.01 14.66
C THR A 91 -15.99 4.22 16.07
N ILE A 92 -15.24 5.31 16.25
CA ILE A 92 -14.86 5.76 17.59
C ILE A 92 -16.04 6.57 18.12
N GLU A 93 -16.70 6.08 19.17
CA GLU A 93 -17.72 6.85 19.87
C GLU A 93 -17.04 8.03 20.58
N LEU A 94 -17.22 9.22 20.02
CA LEU A 94 -16.77 10.47 20.62
C LEU A 94 -17.92 11.09 21.40
N ASP A 95 -17.59 11.66 22.56
CA ASP A 95 -18.52 12.51 23.29
C ASP A 95 -18.94 13.69 22.39
N PRO A 96 -20.25 13.97 22.20
CA PRO A 96 -20.74 15.08 21.39
C PRO A 96 -20.15 16.45 21.78
N ASP A 97 -19.78 16.61 23.05
CA ASP A 97 -19.22 17.86 23.58
C ASP A 97 -17.68 17.86 23.61
N ALA A 98 -17.03 16.78 23.16
CA ALA A 98 -15.58 16.73 23.07
C ALA A 98 -15.08 17.66 21.97
N LYS A 99 -14.25 18.63 22.36
CA LYS A 99 -13.56 19.50 21.42
C LYS A 99 -12.35 18.78 20.82
N PRO A 100 -12.14 18.83 19.49
CA PRO A 100 -10.93 18.32 18.87
C PRO A 100 -9.71 19.10 19.40
N ILE A 101 -8.66 18.37 19.77
CA ILE A 101 -7.38 18.92 20.24
C ILE A 101 -6.42 19.20 19.09
#